data_AF-F9QBC0-F1
#
_entry.id   AF-F9QBC0-F1
#
_cell.length_a   1.000
_cell.length_b   1.000
_cell.length_c   1.000
_cell.angle_alpha   90.00
_cell.angle_beta   90.00
_cell.angle_gamma   90.00
#
_symmetry.space_group_name_H-M   'P 1'
#
loop_
_entity.id
_entity.type
_entity.pdbx_description
1 polymer ?
#
loop_
_entity_poly.entity_id
_entity_poly.type
_entity_poly.pdbx_seq_one_letter_code
_entity_poly.pdbx_strand_id
1 'polypeptide(L)'
;MITIFDSKPAIFEYDGRTLTVSNKGVLCTNKAGQVTTDIDFANVNELFLTRYLNSNNHYSIIFRDNNWKNIPGNDLDTDLQEQSNGHNIRETKAIIAAFARHKLTPDFPSNIDSLDLAIDYSQLGKREVRIRNGVLSNGKTEIPIRNIRRVVCVSNGTISNLFVYTEEKPSSFFKKLFATPDMKITLNALTVPLLEAIVTRNTGHGIDFSRGDGFEQKTSEFVIIRYLDAGYFLDKDGNAATEWQKTAAARTASYGYNVKDLL
;
A
#
# COMPACT_ATOMS: atom_id res chain seq x y z
N MET A 1 9.45 10.90 -3.98
CA MET A 1 8.44 10.12 -4.68
C MET A 1 7.61 11.08 -5.44
N ILE A 2 7.38 10.73 -6.69
CA ILE A 2 6.63 11.54 -7.62
C ILE A 2 5.30 10.86 -7.88
N THR A 3 4.23 11.63 -7.83
CA THR A 3 2.91 11.17 -8.26
C THR A 3 2.22 12.28 -9.03
N ILE A 4 1.22 11.94 -9.83
CA ILE A 4 0.41 12.93 -10.55
C ILE A 4 -0.24 13.97 -9.61
N PHE A 5 -0.51 13.58 -8.36
CA PHE A 5 -1.16 14.38 -7.34
C PHE A 5 -0.30 15.52 -6.81
N ASP A 6 0.97 15.59 -7.22
CA ASP A 6 1.85 16.73 -6.94
C ASP A 6 1.51 17.96 -7.78
N SER A 7 0.81 17.75 -8.90
CA SER A 7 0.47 18.82 -9.84
C SER A 7 -1.03 19.13 -9.90
N LYS A 8 -1.88 18.11 -9.80
CA LYS A 8 -3.33 18.25 -9.92
C LYS A 8 -4.08 17.14 -9.20
N PRO A 9 -5.30 17.38 -8.71
CA PRO A 9 -6.17 16.31 -8.28
C PRO A 9 -6.63 15.45 -9.48
N ALA A 10 -7.00 14.21 -9.19
CA ALA A 10 -7.80 13.40 -10.11
C ALA A 10 -9.29 13.66 -9.86
N ILE A 11 -10.07 13.72 -10.93
CA ILE A 11 -11.52 13.93 -10.87
C ILE A 11 -12.18 12.77 -11.64
N PHE A 12 -13.11 12.08 -10.99
CA PHE A 12 -13.91 11.01 -11.57
C PHE A 12 -15.38 11.41 -11.50
N GLU A 13 -16.07 11.26 -12.63
CA GLU A 13 -17.50 11.58 -12.76
C GLU A 13 -18.26 10.35 -13.26
N TYR A 14 -19.31 9.96 -12.53
CA TYR A 14 -20.15 8.83 -12.90
C TYR A 14 -21.57 8.99 -12.36
N ASP A 15 -22.59 8.91 -13.22
CA ASP A 15 -24.02 9.09 -12.87
C ASP A 15 -24.30 10.31 -11.96
N GLY A 16 -23.65 11.44 -12.25
CA GLY A 16 -23.76 12.67 -11.48
C GLY A 16 -23.03 12.68 -10.12
N ARG A 17 -22.38 11.58 -9.73
CA ARG A 17 -21.40 11.56 -8.64
C ARG A 17 -20.08 12.16 -9.12
N THR A 18 -19.45 13.00 -8.30
CA THR A 18 -18.09 13.50 -8.52
C THR A 18 -17.18 13.05 -7.38
N LEU A 19 -16.06 12.42 -7.71
CA LEU A 19 -15.01 12.03 -6.77
C LEU A 19 -13.73 12.81 -7.12
N THR A 20 -13.26 13.63 -6.18
CA THR A 20 -12.00 14.37 -6.28
C THR A 20 -10.96 13.75 -5.34
N VAL A 21 -9.80 13.39 -5.89
CA VAL A 21 -8.69 12.77 -5.14
C VAL A 21 -7.46 13.65 -5.26
N SER A 22 -6.89 14.04 -4.12
CA SER A 22 -5.65 14.82 -4.04
C SER A 22 -4.68 14.19 -3.03
N ASN A 23 -3.42 14.62 -3.03
CA ASN A 23 -2.45 14.21 -2.00
C ASN A 23 -2.78 14.76 -0.59
N LYS A 24 -3.89 15.48 -0.41
CA LYS A 24 -4.38 15.92 0.91
C LYS A 24 -5.58 15.11 1.38
N GLY A 25 -6.32 14.47 0.48
CA GLY A 25 -7.60 13.91 0.85
C GLY A 25 -8.51 13.57 -0.32
N VAL A 26 -9.74 13.19 0.03
CA VAL A 26 -10.80 12.79 -0.88
C VAL A 26 -12.07 13.56 -0.58
N LEU A 27 -12.69 14.10 -1.63
CA LEU A 27 -14.01 14.72 -1.57
C LEU A 27 -14.93 14.03 -2.56
N CYS A 28 -16.11 13.60 -2.11
CA CYS A 28 -17.12 13.02 -2.98
C CYS A 28 -18.47 13.70 -2.81
N THR A 29 -19.11 14.01 -3.93
CA THR A 29 -20.49 14.52 -4.00
C THR A 29 -21.37 13.57 -4.80
N ASN A 30 -22.65 13.49 -4.43
CA ASN A 30 -23.66 12.76 -5.19
C ASN A 30 -24.31 13.64 -6.28
N LYS A 31 -25.25 13.06 -7.04
CA LYS A 31 -26.02 13.73 -8.11
C LYS A 31 -26.78 14.98 -7.66
N ALA A 32 -27.15 15.08 -6.39
CA ALA A 32 -27.80 16.25 -5.81
C ALA A 32 -26.80 17.35 -5.38
N GLY A 33 -25.50 17.15 -5.60
CA GLY A 33 -24.42 18.04 -5.17
C GLY A 33 -24.13 17.96 -3.66
N GLN A 34 -24.70 16.99 -2.95
CA GLN A 34 -24.45 16.80 -1.52
C GLN A 34 -23.14 16.06 -1.31
N VAL A 35 -22.34 16.53 -0.35
CA VAL A 35 -21.11 15.86 0.07
C VAL A 35 -21.46 14.55 0.79
N THR A 36 -20.97 13.43 0.26
CA THR A 36 -21.14 12.09 0.87
C THR A 36 -19.88 11.59 1.55
N THR A 37 -18.73 12.15 1.21
CA THR A 37 -17.43 11.81 1.83
C THR A 37 -16.54 13.03 1.77
N ASP A 38 -15.94 13.41 2.91
CA ASP A 38 -14.94 14.47 3.00
C ASP A 38 -13.85 14.04 3.98
N ILE A 39 -12.71 13.64 3.43
CA ILE A 39 -11.61 13.03 4.17
C ILE A 39 -10.34 13.84 3.96
N ASP A 40 -9.78 14.33 5.06
CA ASP A 40 -8.40 14.81 5.15
C ASP A 40 -7.47 13.66 5.57
N PHE A 41 -6.49 13.33 4.74
CA PHE A 41 -5.53 12.27 5.01
C PHE A 41 -4.65 12.55 6.24
N ALA A 42 -4.54 13.79 6.71
CA ALA A 42 -3.88 14.10 7.98
C ALA A 42 -4.56 13.42 9.17
N ASN A 43 -5.86 13.13 9.06
CA ASN A 43 -6.67 12.54 10.13
C ASN A 43 -6.85 11.02 10.00
N VAL A 44 -6.26 10.38 8.98
CA VAL A 44 -6.45 8.97 8.65
C VAL A 44 -5.17 8.17 8.89
N ASN A 45 -5.21 7.06 9.62
CA ASN A 45 -4.09 6.11 9.71
C ASN A 45 -4.17 4.98 8.67
N GLU A 46 -5.38 4.57 8.28
CA GLU A 46 -5.57 3.38 7.45
C GLU A 46 -6.71 3.54 6.45
N LEU A 47 -6.48 3.04 5.24
CA LEU A 47 -7.52 2.71 4.27
C LEU A 47 -7.86 1.23 4.43
N PHE A 48 -9.00 0.93 5.06
CA PHE A 48 -9.48 -0.44 5.18
C PHE A 48 -10.31 -0.81 3.95
N LEU A 49 -9.72 -1.62 3.07
CA LEU A 49 -10.24 -1.93 1.75
C LEU A 49 -10.97 -3.27 1.76
N THR A 50 -12.29 -3.24 1.55
CA THR A 50 -13.11 -4.46 1.51
C THR A 50 -13.12 -5.06 0.10
N ARG A 51 -12.96 -6.39 0.00
CA ARG A 51 -12.97 -7.17 -1.26
C ARG A 51 -11.89 -6.83 -2.30
N TYR A 52 -11.04 -5.84 -2.03
CA TYR A 52 -10.08 -5.31 -2.99
C TYR A 52 -9.04 -6.32 -3.49
N LEU A 53 -8.75 -7.37 -2.73
CA LEU A 53 -7.80 -8.40 -3.15
C LEU A 53 -8.46 -9.59 -3.87
N ASN A 54 -9.79 -9.69 -3.86
CA ASN A 54 -10.53 -10.87 -4.31
C ASN A 54 -11.71 -10.54 -5.25
N SER A 55 -11.75 -9.33 -5.80
CA SER A 55 -12.81 -8.87 -6.71
C SER A 55 -12.25 -7.93 -7.77
N ASN A 56 -12.89 -7.87 -8.93
CA ASN A 56 -12.66 -6.89 -9.99
C ASN A 56 -13.92 -6.02 -10.23
N ASN A 57 -14.79 -5.87 -9.22
CA ASN A 57 -16.02 -5.07 -9.32
C ASN A 57 -15.82 -3.74 -8.61
N HIS A 58 -16.86 -3.20 -7.98
CA HIS A 58 -16.74 -2.08 -7.05
C HIS A 58 -16.14 -2.53 -5.70
N TYR A 59 -15.54 -1.58 -4.99
CA TYR A 59 -15.01 -1.78 -3.63
C TYR A 59 -15.51 -0.70 -2.70
N SER A 60 -15.42 -0.96 -1.40
CA SER A 60 -15.70 0.02 -0.37
C SER A 60 -14.45 0.28 0.47
N ILE A 61 -14.15 1.56 0.67
CA ILE A 61 -13.06 2.05 1.51
C ILE A 61 -13.66 2.57 2.82
N ILE A 62 -13.21 1.99 3.93
CA ILE A 62 -13.48 2.50 5.26
C ILE A 62 -12.22 3.22 5.74
N PHE A 63 -12.34 4.51 6.08
CA PHE A 63 -11.22 5.29 6.60
C PHE A 63 -11.13 5.12 8.12
N ARG A 64 -9.93 4.84 8.64
CA ARG A 64 -9.70 4.80 10.09
C ARG A 64 -8.89 5.98 10.55
N ASP A 65 -9.35 6.59 11.65
CA ASP A 65 -8.76 7.78 12.24
C ASP A 65 -7.39 7.51 12.88
N ASN A 66 -6.81 8.56 13.45
CA ASN A 66 -5.54 8.47 14.19
C ASN A 66 -5.60 7.58 15.46
N ASN A 67 -6.79 7.14 15.87
CA ASN A 67 -7.03 6.17 16.94
C ASN A 67 -7.38 4.77 16.41
N TRP A 68 -7.21 4.53 15.10
CA TRP A 68 -7.52 3.27 14.42
C TRP A 68 -9.01 2.89 14.46
N LYS A 69 -9.90 3.87 14.62
CA LYS A 69 -11.37 3.69 14.60
C LYS A 69 -11.93 4.16 13.27
N ASN A 70 -12.96 3.47 12.78
CA ASN A 70 -13.66 3.90 11.57
C ASN A 70 -14.20 5.33 11.74
N ILE A 71 -14.02 6.18 10.73
CA ILE A 71 -14.59 7.52 10.67
C ILE A 71 -16.06 7.39 10.21
N PRO A 72 -17.05 7.67 11.08
CA PRO A 72 -18.46 7.43 10.74
C PRO A 72 -18.94 8.27 9.56
N GLY A 73 -19.81 7.69 8.73
CA GLY A 73 -20.49 8.42 7.64
C GLY A 73 -19.59 8.81 6.47
N ASN A 74 -18.36 8.28 6.40
CA ASN A 74 -17.39 8.60 5.35
C ASN A 74 -16.93 7.35 4.56
N ASP A 75 -17.67 6.25 4.66
CA ASP A 75 -17.41 5.08 3.82
C ASP A 75 -17.57 5.48 2.35
N LEU A 76 -16.65 5.00 1.52
CA LEU A 76 -16.57 5.41 0.12
C LEU A 76 -16.58 4.20 -0.79
N ASP A 77 -17.66 4.06 -1.55
CA ASP A 77 -17.69 3.13 -2.66
C ASP A 77 -16.89 3.70 -3.84
N THR A 78 -16.19 2.82 -4.52
CA THR A 78 -15.21 3.13 -5.58
C THR A 78 -15.33 2.14 -6.71
N ASP A 79 -14.88 2.56 -7.89
CA ASP A 79 -14.85 1.73 -9.09
C ASP A 79 -16.26 1.25 -9.48
N LEU A 80 -17.24 2.17 -9.38
CA LEU A 80 -18.66 1.91 -9.62
C LEU A 80 -18.96 1.61 -11.10
N GLN A 81 -18.13 2.11 -12.01
CA GLN A 81 -18.24 1.84 -13.44
C GLN A 81 -17.34 0.65 -13.82
N GLU A 82 -17.94 -0.42 -14.31
CA GLU A 82 -17.18 -1.56 -14.84
C GLU A 82 -16.27 -1.14 -16.00
N GLN A 83 -15.03 -1.65 -15.99
CA GLN A 83 -14.03 -1.42 -17.03
C GLN A 83 -13.82 -2.72 -17.81
N SER A 84 -13.80 -2.64 -19.15
CA SER A 84 -13.72 -3.80 -20.05
C SER A 84 -12.31 -4.42 -20.17
N ASN A 85 -11.30 -3.80 -19.56
CA ASN A 85 -9.87 -4.09 -19.73
C ASN A 85 -9.20 -4.80 -18.53
N GLY A 86 -9.97 -5.52 -17.71
CA GLY A 86 -9.45 -6.49 -16.74
C GLY A 86 -9.63 -6.07 -15.28
N HIS A 87 -8.79 -5.15 -14.78
CA HIS A 87 -8.84 -4.71 -13.37
C HIS A 87 -9.59 -3.39 -13.22
N ASN A 88 -10.82 -3.45 -12.71
CA ASN A 88 -11.57 -2.27 -12.31
C ASN A 88 -11.01 -1.75 -10.98
N ILE A 89 -10.00 -0.87 -11.01
CA ILE A 89 -9.29 -0.39 -9.80
C ILE A 89 -8.89 1.10 -9.88
N ARG A 90 -9.37 1.83 -10.89
CA ARG A 90 -8.89 3.16 -11.24
C ARG A 90 -9.07 4.15 -10.09
N GLU A 91 -10.26 4.18 -9.49
CA GLU A 91 -10.57 5.08 -8.37
C GLU A 91 -9.84 4.64 -7.10
N THR A 92 -9.94 3.36 -6.73
CA THR A 92 -9.29 2.85 -5.52
C THR A 92 -7.78 3.03 -5.56
N LYS A 93 -7.15 2.71 -6.69
CA LYS A 93 -5.69 2.83 -6.84
C LYS A 93 -5.24 4.28 -6.81
N ALA A 94 -6.01 5.20 -7.40
CA ALA A 94 -5.74 6.64 -7.29
C ALA A 94 -5.76 7.10 -5.82
N ILE A 95 -6.73 6.65 -5.02
CA ILE A 95 -6.82 6.97 -3.59
C ILE A 95 -5.65 6.37 -2.81
N ILE A 96 -5.29 5.10 -3.05
CA ILE A 96 -4.13 4.45 -2.43
C ILE A 96 -2.85 5.24 -2.71
N ALA A 97 -2.62 5.63 -3.96
CA ALA A 97 -1.43 6.36 -4.33
C ALA A 97 -1.38 7.78 -3.76
N ALA A 98 -2.51 8.47 -3.74
CA ALA A 98 -2.61 9.78 -3.10
C ALA A 98 -2.37 9.69 -1.58
N PHE A 99 -2.91 8.67 -0.92
CA PHE A 99 -2.72 8.42 0.50
C PHE A 99 -1.27 8.03 0.83
N ALA A 100 -0.68 7.12 0.06
CA ALA A 100 0.73 6.74 0.20
C ALA A 100 1.63 7.96 -0.01
N ARG A 101 1.36 8.79 -1.04
CA ARG A 101 2.08 10.04 -1.27
C ARG A 101 1.99 11.01 -0.11
N HIS A 102 0.83 11.12 0.53
CA HIS A 102 0.63 11.96 1.71
C HIS A 102 1.47 11.45 2.89
N LYS A 103 1.32 10.17 3.23
CA LYS A 103 1.90 9.58 4.46
C LYS A 103 3.39 9.27 4.35
N LEU A 104 3.86 8.82 3.20
CA LEU A 104 5.28 8.57 2.96
C LEU A 104 6.04 9.84 2.59
N THR A 105 5.34 10.96 2.38
CA THR A 105 5.91 12.30 2.10
C THR A 105 6.60 12.41 0.72
N PRO A 106 6.94 13.63 0.24
CA PRO A 106 7.63 13.80 -1.04
C PRO A 106 9.05 13.23 -1.04
N ASP A 107 9.69 13.11 0.12
CA ASP A 107 11.10 12.72 0.26
C ASP A 107 11.31 11.20 0.24
N PHE A 108 10.24 10.40 0.34
CA PHE A 108 10.34 8.95 0.13
C PHE A 108 10.76 8.64 -1.30
N PRO A 109 11.64 7.67 -1.58
CA PRO A 109 12.18 6.72 -0.64
C PRO A 109 13.52 7.14 -0.01
N SER A 110 14.04 8.31 -0.35
CA SER A 110 15.33 8.81 0.15
C SER A 110 15.35 9.03 1.67
N ASN A 111 14.19 9.25 2.29
CA ASN A 111 14.05 9.45 3.73
C ASN A 111 13.67 8.18 4.53
N ILE A 112 13.75 6.98 3.94
CA ILE A 112 13.31 5.72 4.60
C ILE A 112 13.90 5.53 6.01
N ASP A 113 15.17 5.88 6.21
CA ASP A 113 15.83 5.70 7.52
C ASP A 113 15.43 6.76 8.56
N SER A 114 14.80 7.87 8.15
CA SER A 114 14.31 8.93 9.03
C SER A 114 12.78 8.99 9.13
N LEU A 115 12.05 8.10 8.44
CA LEU A 115 10.59 8.03 8.56
C LEU A 115 10.18 7.77 10.01
N ASP A 116 9.13 8.46 10.45
CA ASP A 116 8.46 8.25 11.72
C ASP A 116 6.94 8.16 11.50
N LEU A 117 6.43 6.95 11.29
CA LEU A 117 5.06 6.73 10.84
C LEU A 117 4.49 5.43 11.41
N ALA A 118 3.26 5.52 11.90
CA ALA A 118 2.41 4.38 12.18
C ALA A 118 1.91 3.77 10.86
N ILE A 119 2.18 2.49 10.61
CA ILE A 119 1.93 1.87 9.30
C ILE A 119 0.89 0.75 9.34
N ASP A 120 0.62 0.18 10.51
CA ASP A 120 -0.36 -0.89 10.71
C ASP A 120 -0.77 -0.96 12.19
N TYR A 121 -1.89 -1.62 12.47
CA TYR A 121 -2.33 -1.90 13.83
C TYR A 121 -2.83 -3.35 13.95
N SER A 122 -2.12 -4.13 14.76
CA SER A 122 -2.54 -5.48 15.09
C SER A 122 -3.76 -5.43 16.00
N GLN A 123 -4.95 -5.69 15.46
CA GLN A 123 -6.18 -5.75 16.23
C GLN A 123 -6.14 -6.84 17.32
N LEU A 124 -5.60 -8.02 16.99
CA LEU A 124 -5.45 -9.12 17.95
C LEU A 124 -4.40 -8.83 19.02
N GLY A 125 -3.28 -8.19 18.64
CA GLY A 125 -2.22 -7.83 19.57
C GLY A 125 -2.45 -6.52 20.32
N LYS A 126 -3.47 -5.75 19.94
CA LYS A 126 -3.74 -4.36 20.35
C LYS A 126 -2.49 -3.48 20.35
N ARG A 127 -1.75 -3.51 19.24
CA ARG A 127 -0.44 -2.87 19.12
C ARG A 127 -0.24 -2.26 17.73
N GLU A 128 0.27 -1.04 17.73
CA GLU A 128 0.70 -0.33 16.53
C GLU A 128 2.01 -0.93 16.00
N VAL A 129 2.10 -1.08 14.68
CA VAL A 129 3.36 -1.29 13.98
C VAL A 129 3.82 0.06 13.45
N ARG A 130 5.06 0.40 13.75
CA ARG A 130 5.63 1.72 13.48
C ARG A 130 7.01 1.60 12.87
N ILE A 131 7.30 2.42 11.87
CA ILE A 131 8.68 2.73 11.46
C ILE A 131 9.13 4.00 12.16
N ARG A 132 10.31 3.98 12.79
CA ARG A 132 10.95 5.15 13.38
C ARG A 132 12.46 4.99 13.34
N ASN A 133 13.16 5.98 12.80
CA ASN A 133 14.64 6.03 12.80
C ASN A 133 15.29 4.73 12.27
N GLY A 134 14.77 4.21 11.15
CA GLY A 134 15.30 2.99 10.54
C GLY A 134 15.01 1.71 11.31
N VAL A 135 14.06 1.73 12.26
CA VAL A 135 13.62 0.56 13.01
C VAL A 135 12.12 0.35 12.82
N LEU A 136 11.76 -0.88 12.50
CA LEU A 136 10.37 -1.34 12.47
C LEU A 136 10.06 -2.01 13.82
N SER A 137 9.02 -1.54 14.51
CA SER A 137 8.59 -2.06 15.80
C SER A 137 7.12 -2.43 15.79
N ASN A 138 6.76 -3.50 16.49
CA ASN A 138 5.37 -3.83 16.83
C ASN A 138 5.14 -3.80 18.36
N GLY A 139 6.00 -3.13 19.12
CA GLY A 139 5.96 -3.10 20.59
C GLY A 139 6.41 -4.38 21.29
N LYS A 140 6.67 -5.49 20.58
CA LYS A 140 7.33 -6.69 21.13
C LYS A 140 8.64 -7.01 20.44
N THR A 141 8.69 -6.81 19.13
CA THR A 141 9.86 -7.07 18.31
C THR A 141 10.28 -5.76 17.65
N GLU A 142 11.58 -5.49 17.66
CA GLU A 142 12.20 -4.40 16.94
C GLU A 142 13.17 -4.97 15.91
N ILE A 143 13.05 -4.50 14.67
CA ILE A 143 13.87 -4.94 13.54
C ILE A 143 14.47 -3.69 12.88
N PRO A 144 15.80 -3.47 12.97
CA PRO A 144 16.46 -2.49 12.12
C PRO A 144 16.19 -2.83 10.66
N ILE A 145 15.66 -1.87 9.89
CA ILE A 145 15.19 -2.15 8.52
C ILE A 145 16.32 -2.62 7.60
N ARG A 146 17.57 -2.22 7.87
CA ARG A 146 18.79 -2.71 7.18
C ARG A 146 19.05 -4.21 7.35
N ASN A 147 18.46 -4.83 8.38
CA ASN A 147 18.60 -6.25 8.66
C ASN A 147 17.53 -7.08 7.94
N ILE A 148 16.52 -6.46 7.31
CA ILE A 148 15.48 -7.18 6.58
C ILE A 148 16.09 -7.79 5.31
N ARG A 149 15.98 -9.11 5.18
CA ARG A 149 16.56 -9.88 4.06
C ARG A 149 15.51 -10.50 3.16
N ARG A 150 14.28 -10.66 3.65
CA ARG A 150 13.18 -11.23 2.88
C ARG A 150 11.86 -10.68 3.38
N VAL A 151 10.96 -10.41 2.45
CA VAL A 151 9.55 -10.14 2.74
C VAL A 151 8.73 -11.01 1.82
N VAL A 152 7.79 -11.78 2.37
CA VAL A 152 6.92 -12.66 1.59
C VAL A 152 5.48 -12.19 1.75
N CYS A 153 4.78 -11.98 0.64
CA CYS A 153 3.35 -11.76 0.65
C CYS A 153 2.62 -13.09 0.83
N VAL A 154 1.78 -13.17 1.85
CA VAL A 154 0.98 -14.36 2.17
C VAL A 154 -0.49 -13.94 2.28
N SER A 155 -1.30 -14.41 1.34
CA SER A 155 -2.75 -14.27 1.36
C SER A 155 -3.40 -15.57 1.83
N ASN A 156 -4.55 -15.47 2.50
CA ASN A 156 -5.38 -16.62 2.88
C ASN A 156 -6.86 -16.40 2.51
N GLY A 157 -7.12 -15.58 1.49
CA GLY A 157 -8.47 -15.22 1.05
C GLY A 157 -9.15 -14.13 1.89
N THR A 158 -8.88 -14.00 3.19
CA THR A 158 -9.54 -12.97 4.02
C THR A 158 -8.61 -11.82 4.40
N ILE A 159 -7.36 -12.12 4.76
CA ILE A 159 -6.37 -11.12 5.18
C ILE A 159 -5.04 -11.46 4.53
N SER A 160 -4.52 -10.53 3.74
CA SER A 160 -3.15 -10.63 3.24
C SER A 160 -2.17 -9.99 4.22
N ASN A 161 -1.03 -10.63 4.38
CA ASN A 161 0.02 -10.21 5.31
C ASN A 161 1.38 -10.22 4.62
N LEU A 162 2.27 -9.37 5.10
CA LEU A 162 3.66 -9.29 4.72
C LEU A 162 4.49 -9.91 5.85
N PHE A 163 5.13 -11.03 5.54
CA PHE A 163 5.96 -11.81 6.46
C PHE A 163 7.41 -11.36 6.31
N VAL A 164 7.94 -10.69 7.34
CA VAL A 164 9.28 -10.09 7.36
C VAL A 164 10.27 -11.06 7.99
N TYR A 165 11.42 -11.23 7.35
CA TYR A 165 12.51 -12.09 7.79
C TYR A 165 13.85 -11.34 7.78
N THR A 166 14.66 -11.52 8.82
CA THR A 166 16.04 -10.99 8.91
C THR A 166 17.10 -11.94 8.36
N GLU A 167 16.70 -13.16 8.01
CA GLU A 167 17.58 -14.18 7.44
C GLU A 167 17.28 -14.37 5.95
N GLU A 168 18.31 -14.56 5.13
CA GLU A 168 18.16 -14.84 3.69
C GLU A 168 17.56 -16.23 3.42
N LYS A 169 17.86 -17.20 4.29
CA LYS A 169 17.31 -18.55 4.26
C LYS A 169 17.03 -18.99 5.69
N PRO A 170 16.00 -19.82 5.92
CA PRO A 170 15.67 -20.23 7.28
C PRO A 170 16.85 -21.00 7.90
N SER A 171 17.41 -20.47 8.98
CA SER A 171 18.59 -21.01 9.66
C SER A 171 18.33 -22.31 10.43
N SER A 172 17.10 -22.52 10.90
CA SER A 172 16.72 -23.65 11.78
C SER A 172 15.66 -24.56 11.16
N PHE A 173 15.71 -25.85 11.50
CA PHE A 173 14.68 -26.83 11.14
C PHE A 173 13.27 -26.38 11.56
N PHE A 174 13.11 -25.74 12.72
CA PHE A 174 11.82 -25.17 13.15
C PHE A 174 11.36 -24.02 12.24
N LYS A 175 12.25 -23.08 11.88
CA LYS A 175 11.91 -22.01 10.92
C LYS A 175 11.63 -22.57 9.52
N LYS A 176 12.29 -23.66 9.11
CA LYS A 176 11.99 -24.38 7.86
C LYS A 176 10.62 -25.05 7.90
N LEU A 177 10.27 -25.68 9.02
CA LEU A 177 9.04 -26.46 9.18
C LEU A 177 7.80 -25.58 9.37
N PHE A 178 7.92 -24.47 10.11
CA PHE A 178 6.79 -23.60 10.47
C PHE A 178 6.76 -22.26 9.73
N ALA A 179 7.80 -21.95 8.94
CA ALA A 179 7.94 -20.71 8.16
C ALA A 179 7.66 -19.42 8.95
N THR A 180 7.94 -19.41 10.26
CA THR A 180 7.55 -18.31 11.15
C THR A 180 8.36 -17.04 10.84
N PRO A 181 7.71 -15.91 10.51
CA PRO A 181 8.40 -14.66 10.27
C PRO A 181 8.88 -14.02 11.57
N ASP A 182 9.94 -13.21 11.48
CA ASP A 182 10.42 -12.39 12.60
C ASP A 182 9.41 -11.28 12.93
N MET A 183 8.66 -10.79 11.92
CA MET A 183 7.49 -9.93 12.11
C MET A 183 6.40 -10.20 11.05
N LYS A 184 5.13 -10.20 11.49
CA LYS A 184 3.95 -10.23 10.62
C LYS A 184 3.30 -8.85 10.62
N ILE A 185 3.07 -8.30 9.43
CA ILE A 185 2.40 -7.00 9.22
C ILE A 185 1.25 -7.19 8.24
N THR A 186 0.13 -6.51 8.44
CA THR A 186 -0.98 -6.54 7.48
C THR A 186 -0.61 -5.82 6.18
N LEU A 187 -1.04 -6.37 5.06
CA LEU A 187 -0.90 -5.76 3.74
C LEU A 187 -1.86 -4.57 3.64
N ASN A 188 -1.33 -3.37 3.40
CA ASN A 188 -2.13 -2.16 3.21
C ASN A 188 -1.42 -1.12 2.31
N ALA A 189 -2.03 0.05 2.16
CA ALA A 189 -1.55 1.16 1.33
C ALA A 189 -0.15 1.70 1.70
N LEU A 190 0.30 1.50 2.94
CA LEU A 190 1.60 1.99 3.43
C LEU A 190 2.63 0.87 3.52
N THR A 191 2.23 -0.31 3.99
CA THR A 191 3.16 -1.41 4.28
C THR A 191 3.75 -2.03 3.02
N VAL A 192 2.96 -2.11 1.93
CA VAL A 192 3.44 -2.65 0.64
C VAL A 192 4.55 -1.78 0.04
N PRO A 193 4.34 -0.47 -0.26
CA PRO A 193 5.40 0.35 -0.85
C PRO A 193 6.62 0.50 0.08
N LEU A 194 6.41 0.61 1.39
CA LEU A 194 7.51 0.73 2.35
C LEU A 194 8.38 -0.53 2.38
N LEU A 195 7.78 -1.72 2.50
CA LEU A 195 8.54 -2.96 2.57
C LEU A 195 9.15 -3.35 1.22
N GLU A 196 8.50 -3.03 0.09
CA GLU A 196 9.09 -3.19 -1.25
C GLU A 196 10.37 -2.37 -1.37
N ALA A 197 10.34 -1.09 -0.97
CA ALA A 197 11.52 -0.24 -1.01
C ALA A 197 12.64 -0.75 -0.09
N ILE A 198 12.31 -1.12 1.16
CA ILE A 198 13.30 -1.62 2.13
C ILE A 198 13.97 -2.90 1.65
N VAL A 199 13.20 -3.91 1.22
CA VAL A 199 13.77 -5.21 0.86
C VAL A 199 14.53 -5.14 -0.47
N THR A 200 14.03 -4.35 -1.44
CA THR A 200 14.74 -4.11 -2.70
C THR A 200 16.05 -3.39 -2.44
N ARG A 201 16.05 -2.35 -1.59
CA ARG A 201 17.28 -1.65 -1.18
C ARG A 201 18.31 -2.57 -0.56
N ASN A 202 17.88 -3.49 0.30
CA ASN A 202 18.80 -4.34 1.06
C ASN A 202 19.32 -5.55 0.28
N THR A 203 18.62 -5.97 -0.77
CA THR A 203 18.87 -7.28 -1.40
C THR A 203 18.89 -7.27 -2.92
N GLY A 204 18.50 -6.16 -3.56
CA GLY A 204 18.24 -6.09 -5.00
C GLY A 204 16.96 -6.81 -5.45
N HIS A 205 16.23 -7.45 -4.53
CA HIS A 205 14.99 -8.17 -4.81
C HIS A 205 13.86 -7.58 -3.96
N GLY A 206 12.70 -7.37 -4.57
CA GLY A 206 11.54 -6.88 -3.85
C GLY A 206 10.80 -7.97 -3.07
N ILE A 207 9.59 -7.67 -2.63
CA ILE A 207 8.70 -8.61 -1.94
C ILE A 207 8.49 -9.84 -2.84
N ASP A 208 8.56 -11.01 -2.20
CA ASP A 208 8.24 -12.30 -2.80
C ASP A 208 6.71 -12.46 -2.84
N PHE A 209 6.15 -12.33 -4.05
CA PHE A 209 4.73 -12.52 -4.34
C PHE A 209 4.44 -13.92 -4.92
N SER A 210 5.39 -14.86 -4.88
CA SER A 210 5.23 -16.19 -5.48
C SER A 210 4.16 -17.06 -4.79
N ARG A 211 3.70 -16.67 -3.60
CA ARG A 211 2.65 -17.39 -2.87
C ARG A 211 1.27 -16.85 -3.22
N GLY A 212 0.41 -17.77 -3.63
CA GLY A 212 -1.01 -17.56 -3.86
C GLY A 212 -1.86 -17.38 -2.60
N ASP A 213 -3.17 -17.37 -2.78
CA ASP A 213 -4.17 -17.30 -1.69
C ASP A 213 -4.53 -18.67 -1.09
N GLY A 214 -3.95 -19.75 -1.62
CA GLY A 214 -4.26 -21.12 -1.23
C GLY A 214 -5.51 -21.69 -1.90
N PHE A 215 -6.14 -20.94 -2.81
CA PHE A 215 -7.29 -21.33 -3.60
C PHE A 215 -6.94 -21.26 -5.10
N GLU A 216 -7.55 -20.35 -5.85
CA GLU A 216 -7.42 -20.27 -7.31
C GLU A 216 -6.20 -19.44 -7.74
N GLN A 217 -5.76 -18.48 -6.92
CA GLN A 217 -4.67 -17.59 -7.30
C GLN A 217 -3.33 -18.24 -6.97
N LYS A 218 -2.50 -18.48 -7.99
CA LYS A 218 -1.18 -19.12 -7.84
C LYS A 218 -0.14 -18.20 -7.20
N THR A 219 -0.24 -16.90 -7.44
CA THR A 219 0.69 -15.87 -6.95
C THR A 219 -0.10 -14.69 -6.37
N SER A 220 0.55 -13.87 -5.56
CA SER A 220 0.02 -12.61 -5.02
C SER A 220 0.42 -11.40 -5.87
N GLU A 221 0.80 -11.58 -7.14
CA GLU A 221 1.32 -10.50 -7.99
C GLU A 221 0.28 -9.41 -8.30
N PHE A 222 -1.01 -9.73 -8.18
CA PHE A 222 -2.08 -8.75 -8.24
C PHE A 222 -1.95 -7.63 -7.19
N VAL A 223 -1.21 -7.86 -6.10
CA VAL A 223 -0.86 -6.83 -5.11
C VAL A 223 0.00 -5.74 -5.74
N ILE A 224 0.93 -6.09 -6.64
CA ILE A 224 1.78 -5.11 -7.34
C ILE A 224 0.88 -4.19 -8.18
N ILE A 225 -0.03 -4.80 -8.95
CA ILE A 225 -1.01 -4.09 -9.78
C ILE A 225 -1.88 -3.16 -8.95
N ARG A 226 -2.22 -3.51 -7.72
CA ARG A 226 -3.18 -2.76 -6.89
C ARG A 226 -2.55 -1.71 -5.99
N TYR A 227 -1.41 -2.03 -5.38
CA TYR A 227 -0.82 -1.21 -4.31
C TYR A 227 0.43 -0.46 -4.71
N LEU A 228 1.15 -0.86 -5.76
CA LEU A 228 2.41 -0.24 -6.15
C LEU A 228 2.25 0.69 -7.36
N ASP A 229 3.04 1.75 -7.36
CA ASP A 229 3.24 2.66 -8.48
C ASP A 229 4.74 2.91 -8.63
N ALA A 230 5.26 2.91 -9.87
CA ALA A 230 6.69 3.09 -10.11
C ALA A 230 7.22 4.43 -9.56
N GLY A 231 6.39 5.47 -9.54
CA GLY A 231 6.73 6.79 -9.02
C GLY A 231 7.04 6.81 -7.52
N TYR A 232 6.63 5.77 -6.77
CA TYR A 232 6.98 5.61 -5.36
C TYR A 232 8.48 5.46 -5.14
N PHE A 233 9.19 4.88 -6.10
CA PHE A 233 10.61 4.55 -5.98
C PHE A 233 11.51 5.59 -6.65
N LEU A 234 10.94 6.65 -7.21
CA LEU A 234 11.67 7.77 -7.81
C LEU A 234 11.75 8.93 -6.83
N ASP A 235 12.79 9.73 -6.93
CA ASP A 235 12.89 11.00 -6.21
C ASP A 235 11.89 12.03 -6.78
N LYS A 236 11.73 13.15 -6.08
CA LYS A 236 10.73 14.18 -6.43
C LYS A 236 10.90 14.80 -7.83
N ASP A 237 12.12 14.70 -8.37
CA ASP A 237 12.49 15.15 -9.72
C ASP A 237 12.30 14.05 -10.78
N GLY A 238 11.79 12.87 -10.38
CA GLY A 238 11.57 11.72 -11.25
C GLY A 238 12.81 10.85 -11.46
N ASN A 239 13.93 11.15 -10.80
CA ASN A 239 15.16 10.38 -10.95
C ASN A 239 15.20 9.16 -10.03
N ALA A 240 15.91 8.12 -10.45
CA ALA A 240 16.29 6.99 -9.60
C ALA A 240 17.79 7.10 -9.29
N ALA A 241 18.12 7.68 -8.12
CA ALA A 241 19.50 7.96 -7.71
C ALA A 241 20.35 6.68 -7.49
N THR A 242 19.71 5.53 -7.28
CA THR A 242 20.38 4.27 -6.95
C THR A 242 19.87 3.11 -7.81
N GLU A 243 20.67 2.05 -7.92
CA GLU A 243 20.30 0.87 -8.71
C GLU A 243 19.04 0.18 -8.15
N TRP A 244 18.90 0.09 -6.83
CA TRP A 244 17.73 -0.55 -6.24
C TRP A 244 16.43 0.22 -6.55
N GLN A 245 16.46 1.57 -6.63
CA GLN A 245 15.32 2.39 -7.05
C GLN A 245 14.94 2.06 -8.50
N LYS A 246 15.93 1.95 -9.39
CA LYS A 246 15.70 1.54 -10.79
C LYS A 246 15.06 0.16 -10.86
N THR A 247 15.55 -0.81 -10.09
CA THR A 247 14.99 -2.15 -10.01
C THR A 247 13.54 -2.14 -9.55
N ALA A 248 13.23 -1.46 -8.44
CA ALA A 248 11.87 -1.39 -7.90
C ALA A 248 10.89 -0.68 -8.86
N ALA A 249 11.32 0.46 -9.43
CA ALA A 249 10.53 1.22 -10.39
C ALA A 249 10.27 0.42 -11.67
N ALA A 250 11.30 -0.20 -12.25
CA ALA A 250 11.17 -0.99 -13.47
C ALA A 250 10.30 -2.23 -13.27
N ARG A 251 10.49 -2.96 -12.16
CA ARG A 251 9.65 -4.11 -11.78
C ARG A 251 8.19 -3.70 -11.64
N THR A 252 7.91 -2.58 -10.98
CA THR A 252 6.53 -2.10 -10.81
C THR A 252 5.93 -1.67 -12.14
N ALA A 253 6.68 -0.91 -12.93
CA ALA A 253 6.24 -0.42 -14.23
C ALA A 253 5.94 -1.54 -15.24
N SER A 254 6.65 -2.68 -15.16
CA SER A 254 6.44 -3.80 -16.09
C SER A 254 5.05 -4.44 -15.99
N TYR A 255 4.31 -4.21 -14.91
CA TYR A 255 2.92 -4.67 -14.80
C TYR A 255 1.93 -3.76 -15.55
N GLY A 256 2.30 -2.53 -15.90
CA GLY A 256 1.49 -1.65 -16.76
C GLY A 256 0.31 -0.96 -16.08
N TYR A 257 0.33 -0.80 -14.75
CA TYR A 257 -0.78 -0.23 -13.98
C TYR A 257 -0.39 1.02 -13.17
N ASN A 258 0.62 1.81 -13.57
CA ASN A 258 0.88 3.05 -12.82
C ASN A 258 -0.34 3.97 -12.91
N VAL A 259 -0.61 4.74 -11.87
CA VAL A 259 -1.77 5.64 -11.79
C VAL A 259 -1.81 6.60 -12.98
N LYS A 260 -0.64 7.13 -13.39
CA LYS A 260 -0.55 8.01 -14.57
C LYS A 260 -1.03 7.35 -15.88
N ASP A 261 -0.95 6.02 -15.96
CA ASP A 261 -1.33 5.24 -17.14
C ASP A 261 -2.83 4.85 -17.06
N LEU A 262 -3.45 4.98 -15.88
CA LEU A 262 -4.86 4.69 -15.63
C LEU A 262 -5.76 5.94 -15.68
N LEU A 263 -5.22 7.14 -15.51
CA LEU A 263 -5.99 8.39 -15.39
C LEU A 263 -6.00 9.20 -16.66
#